data_AF-A0A267G9G1-F1
#
_entry.id   AF-A0A267G9G1-F1
#
_cell.length_a   1.000
_cell.length_b   1.000
_cell.length_c   1.000
_cell.angle_alpha   90.00
_cell.angle_beta   90.00
_cell.angle_gamma   90.00
#
_symmetry.space_group_name_H-M   'P 1'
#
loop_
_entity.id
_entity.type
_entity.pdbx_description
1 polymer ?
#
loop_
_entity_poly.entity_id
_entity_poly.type
_entity_poly.pdbx_seq_one_letter_code
_entity_poly.pdbx_strand_id
1 'polypeptide(L)'
;SSTNTAVTVIMSASELINSLRKEFENPTEWKRRQAFLQMNFNQLPFDRLVCLSHCYVNSSLHGAVYPERVMDEAKQYSRTIDVYLAGNGGGGDGSSSGNAHHNSGKQQRQDRRDQADQPAYKRSRY
;
A
#
# COMPACT_ATOMS: atom_id res chain seq x y z
N SER A 1 -11.40 -5.92 53.27
CA SER A 1 -11.86 -4.92 52.29
C SER A 1 -10.86 -4.85 51.15
N SER A 2 -11.29 -5.26 49.96
CA SER A 2 -10.49 -5.25 48.74
C SER A 2 -10.69 -3.92 48.02
N THR A 3 -9.63 -3.16 47.80
CA THR A 3 -9.61 -2.05 46.84
C THR A 3 -8.75 -2.47 45.68
N ASN A 4 -9.37 -3.05 44.64
CA ASN A 4 -8.74 -3.21 43.34
C ASN A 4 -8.62 -1.81 42.72
N THR A 5 -7.48 -1.16 42.92
CA THR A 5 -7.10 0.04 42.18
C THR A 5 -6.87 -0.39 40.74
N ALA A 6 -7.87 -0.18 39.88
CA ALA A 6 -7.71 -0.31 38.44
C ALA A 6 -6.75 0.80 37.98
N VAL A 7 -5.45 0.49 37.93
CA VAL A 7 -4.44 1.36 37.34
C VAL A 7 -4.74 1.42 35.85
N THR A 8 -5.34 2.52 35.39
CA THR A 8 -5.53 2.77 33.97
C THR A 8 -4.17 3.12 33.38
N VAL A 9 -3.51 2.15 32.74
CA VAL A 9 -2.27 2.42 32.01
C VAL A 9 -2.63 3.25 30.78
N ILE A 10 -2.19 4.51 30.75
CA ILE A 10 -2.33 5.36 29.56
C ILE A 10 -1.27 4.88 28.57
N MET A 11 -1.68 4.08 27.58
CA MET A 11 -0.80 3.74 26.45
C MET A 11 -0.57 4.96 25.57
N SER A 12 0.69 5.20 25.20
CA SER A 12 1.02 6.23 24.21
C SER A 12 0.57 5.80 22.80
N ALA A 13 0.40 6.78 21.92
CA ALA A 13 0.02 6.51 20.53
C ALA A 13 1.04 5.62 19.81
N SER A 14 2.34 5.78 20.10
CA SER A 14 3.40 4.94 19.52
C SER A 14 3.32 3.50 20.03
N GLU A 15 3.06 3.29 21.32
CA GLU A 15 2.86 1.94 21.89
C GLU A 15 1.63 1.26 21.31
N LEU A 16 0.52 1.99 21.20
CA LEU A 16 -0.70 1.48 20.57
C LEU A 16 -0.44 1.11 19.11
N ILE A 17 0.19 1.98 18.32
CA ILE A 17 0.53 1.68 16.93
C ILE A 17 1.42 0.44 16.87
N ASN A 18 2.46 0.34 17.70
CA ASN A 18 3.35 -0.82 17.71
C ASN A 18 2.62 -2.12 18.06
N SER A 19 1.62 -2.08 18.94
CA SER A 19 0.78 -3.24 19.27
C SER A 19 -0.12 -3.70 18.12
N LEU A 20 -0.34 -2.87 17.09
CA LEU A 20 -1.14 -3.25 15.94
C LEU A 20 -0.40 -4.16 14.95
N ARG A 21 0.93 -4.26 15.02
CA ARG A 21 1.75 -5.11 14.14
C ARG A 21 1.33 -6.58 14.27
N LYS A 22 1.16 -7.25 13.13
CA LYS A 22 0.94 -8.71 13.08
C LYS A 22 2.27 -9.44 12.94
N GLU A 23 2.34 -10.64 13.52
CA GLU A 23 3.53 -11.48 13.50
C GLU A 23 3.97 -11.87 12.09
N PHE A 24 3.00 -12.04 11.18
CA PHE A 24 3.22 -12.42 9.79
C PHE A 24 3.52 -11.24 8.86
N GLU A 25 3.47 -9.99 9.34
CA GLU A 25 3.85 -8.84 8.51
C GLU A 25 5.37 -8.79 8.31
N ASN A 26 5.79 -8.76 7.05
CA ASN A 26 7.19 -8.61 6.73
C ASN A 26 7.69 -7.19 7.12
N PRO A 27 9.00 -6.97 7.30
CA PRO A 27 9.53 -5.68 7.74
C PRO A 27 9.15 -4.51 6.84
N THR A 28 9.08 -4.71 5.52
CA THR A 28 8.75 -3.69 4.53
C THR A 28 7.28 -3.29 4.60
N GLU A 29 6.38 -4.26 4.70
CA GLU A 29 4.95 -4.05 4.93
C GLU A 29 4.73 -3.27 6.22
N TRP A 30 5.32 -3.74 7.33
CA TRP A 30 5.16 -3.09 8.61
C TRP A 30 5.68 -1.65 8.60
N LYS A 31 6.86 -1.39 8.02
CA LYS A 31 7.42 -0.04 7.93
C LYS A 31 6.48 0.92 7.20
N ARG A 32 5.89 0.48 6.08
CA ARG A 32 4.89 1.29 5.33
C ARG A 32 3.61 1.48 6.13
N ARG A 33 3.08 0.41 6.74
CA ARG A 33 1.84 0.46 7.52
C ARG A 33 1.99 1.35 8.74
N GLN A 34 3.09 1.21 9.48
CA GLN A 34 3.42 1.99 10.66
C GLN A 34 3.52 3.48 10.32
N ALA A 35 4.19 3.84 9.21
CA ALA A 35 4.24 5.23 8.76
C ALA A 35 2.83 5.79 8.46
N PHE A 36 1.96 5.00 7.82
CA PHE A 36 0.57 5.39 7.57
C PHE A 36 -0.20 5.63 8.87
N LEU A 37 -0.07 4.72 9.85
CA LEU A 37 -0.72 4.83 11.15
C LEU A 37 -0.25 6.07 11.90
N GLN A 38 1.06 6.34 11.93
CA GLN A 38 1.66 7.46 12.66
C GLN A 38 1.27 8.82 12.07
N MET A 39 1.38 8.98 10.75
CA MET A 39 1.13 10.26 10.09
C MET A 39 -0.34 10.66 10.08
N ASN A 40 -1.25 9.69 10.22
CA ASN A 40 -2.69 9.91 10.14
C ASN A 40 -3.44 9.64 11.45
N PHE A 41 -2.73 9.38 12.55
CA PHE A 41 -3.32 8.95 13.83
C PHE A 41 -4.42 9.90 14.35
N ASN A 42 -4.22 11.21 14.21
CA ASN A 42 -5.16 12.24 14.66
C ASN A 42 -6.10 12.75 13.56
N GLN A 43 -5.99 12.21 12.34
CA GLN A 43 -6.75 12.68 11.18
C GLN A 43 -7.96 11.79 10.85
N LEU A 44 -7.95 10.55 11.35
CA LEU A 44 -8.93 9.53 11.04
C LEU A 44 -9.45 8.87 12.32
N PRO A 45 -10.73 8.45 12.35
CA PRO A 45 -11.21 7.53 13.37
C PRO A 45 -10.37 6.25 13.39
N PHE A 46 -10.09 5.71 14.57
CA PHE A 46 -9.16 4.60 14.75
C PHE A 46 -9.47 3.38 13.86
N ASP A 47 -10.73 2.95 13.79
CA ASP A 47 -11.12 1.81 12.95
C ASP A 47 -10.88 2.07 11.47
N ARG A 48 -11.16 3.30 11.01
CA ARG A 48 -10.93 3.71 9.62
C ARG A 48 -9.45 3.81 9.32
N LEU A 49 -8.65 4.33 10.26
CA LEU A 49 -7.19 4.40 10.16
C LEU A 49 -6.59 3.00 10.00
N VAL A 50 -6.98 2.05 10.84
CA VAL A 50 -6.50 0.66 10.77
C VAL A 50 -6.91 0.03 9.44
N CYS A 51 -8.18 0.17 9.05
CA CYS A 51 -8.69 -0.35 7.78
C CYS A 51 -7.93 0.20 6.57
N LEU A 52 -7.79 1.53 6.47
CA LEU A 52 -7.09 2.18 5.36
C LEU A 52 -5.61 1.84 5.33
N SER A 53 -4.96 1.65 6.50
CA SER A 53 -3.56 1.23 6.56
C SER A 53 -3.32 -0.12 5.85
N HIS A 54 -4.26 -1.06 5.99
CA HIS A 54 -4.21 -2.34 5.29
C HIS A 54 -4.49 -2.18 3.80
N CYS A 55 -5.52 -1.40 3.43
CA CYS A 55 -5.81 -1.11 2.02
C CYS A 55 -4.61 -0.48 1.30
N TYR A 56 -3.93 0.47 1.95
CA TYR A 56 -2.74 1.12 1.42
C TYR A 56 -1.60 0.12 1.16
N VAL A 57 -1.23 -0.70 2.15
CA VAL A 57 -0.15 -1.68 1.98
C VAL A 57 -0.50 -2.73 0.93
N ASN A 58 -1.72 -3.27 0.99
CA ASN A 58 -2.16 -4.31 0.07
C ASN A 58 -2.26 -3.81 -1.38
N SER A 59 -2.74 -2.58 -1.60
CA SER A 59 -2.76 -2.00 -2.94
C SER A 59 -1.35 -1.66 -3.45
N SER A 60 -0.48 -1.13 -2.59
CA SER A 60 0.84 -0.64 -2.99
C SER A 60 1.88 -1.75 -3.21
N LEU A 61 1.83 -2.83 -2.41
CA LEU A 61 2.80 -3.93 -2.49
C LEU A 61 2.26 -5.16 -3.20
N HIS A 62 0.95 -5.44 -3.07
CA HIS A 62 0.33 -6.66 -3.58
C HIS A 62 -0.62 -6.40 -4.76
N GLY A 63 -0.80 -5.15 -5.17
CA GLY A 63 -1.66 -4.77 -6.30
C GLY A 63 -3.16 -4.99 -6.05
N ALA A 64 -3.58 -5.11 -4.78
CA ALA A 64 -4.99 -5.29 -4.44
C ALA A 64 -5.82 -4.06 -4.83
N VAL A 65 -7.04 -4.31 -5.30
CA VAL A 65 -7.99 -3.26 -5.70
C VAL A 65 -9.19 -3.29 -4.78
N TYR A 66 -9.60 -2.11 -4.32
CA TYR A 66 -10.75 -1.88 -3.46
C TYR A 66 -11.75 -0.95 -4.18
N PRO A 67 -12.97 -0.75 -3.65
CA PRO A 67 -13.90 0.22 -4.22
C PRO A 67 -13.25 1.60 -4.39
N GLU A 68 -13.61 2.30 -5.46
CA GLU A 68 -12.98 3.57 -5.89
C GLU A 68 -12.83 4.58 -4.74
N ARG A 69 -13.91 4.80 -3.96
CA ARG A 69 -13.88 5.70 -2.80
C ARG A 69 -12.82 5.33 -1.76
N VAL A 70 -12.58 4.04 -1.53
CA VAL A 70 -11.55 3.57 -0.59
C VAL A 70 -10.15 3.80 -1.17
N MET A 71 -9.99 3.57 -2.47
CA MET A 71 -8.73 3.83 -3.17
C MET A 71 -8.37 5.31 -3.14
N ASP A 72 -9.35 6.20 -3.37
CA ASP A 72 -9.16 7.64 -3.32
C ASP A 72 -8.78 8.13 -1.92
N GLU A 73 -9.48 7.65 -0.89
CA GLU A 73 -9.14 7.96 0.50
C GLU A 73 -7.73 7.46 0.86
N ALA A 74 -7.41 6.19 0.56
CA ALA A 74 -6.09 5.64 0.84
C ALA A 74 -4.98 6.46 0.17
N LYS A 75 -5.20 6.86 -1.10
CA LYS A 75 -4.28 7.71 -1.86
C LYS A 75 -4.17 9.12 -1.30
N GLN A 76 -5.26 9.69 -0.79
CA GLN A 76 -5.24 11.01 -0.16
C GLN A 76 -4.34 11.03 1.08
N TYR A 77 -4.46 10.01 1.94
CA TYR A 77 -3.71 9.93 3.20
C TYR A 77 -2.29 9.35 3.05
N SER A 78 -1.94 8.78 1.89
CA SER A 78 -0.60 8.25 1.64
C SER A 78 0.36 9.19 0.89
N ARG A 79 -0.11 10.33 0.38
CA ARG A 79 0.68 11.22 -0.52
C ARG A 79 2.07 11.58 0.00
N THR A 80 2.19 11.84 1.30
CA THR A 80 3.45 12.26 1.93
C THR A 80 4.26 11.11 2.49
N ILE A 81 3.67 9.91 2.60
CA ILE A 81 4.32 8.73 3.16
C ILE A 81 5.43 8.24 2.24
N ASP A 82 5.15 8.10 0.93
CA ASP A 82 6.15 7.60 -0.01
C ASP A 82 7.37 8.52 -0.09
N VAL A 83 7.14 9.84 -0.03
CA VAL A 83 8.21 10.85 0.05
C VAL A 83 8.99 10.71 1.35
N TYR A 84 8.30 10.57 2.49
CA TYR A 84 8.94 10.37 3.79
C TYR A 84 9.81 9.10 3.80
N LEU A 85 9.31 7.99 3.25
CA LEU A 85 10.02 6.73 3.20
C LEU A 85 11.23 6.76 2.26
N ALA A 86 11.14 7.50 1.15
CA ALA A 86 12.25 7.73 0.24
C ALA A 86 13.32 8.64 0.87
N GLY A 87 12.91 9.70 1.59
CA GLY A 87 13.80 10.67 2.23
C GLY A 87 14.57 10.10 3.43
N ASN A 88 13.99 9.13 4.16
CA ASN A 88 14.66 8.42 5.26
C ASN A 88 15.42 7.15 4.80
N GLY A 89 15.51 6.88 3.48
CA GLY A 89 15.79 5.57 2.92
C GLY A 89 17.02 5.43 2.02
N GLY A 90 18.04 6.28 2.15
CA GLY A 90 19.33 6.13 1.46
C GLY A 90 20.21 4.96 1.96
N GLY A 91 19.63 3.78 2.12
CA GLY A 91 20.32 2.55 2.53
C GLY A 91 19.75 1.37 1.76
N GLY A 92 20.29 1.17 0.56
CA GLY A 92 19.87 0.11 -0.36
C GLY A 92 20.22 -1.28 0.13
N ASP A 93 19.22 -2.14 0.18
CA ASP A 93 19.35 -3.57 0.02
C ASP A 93 19.47 -3.88 -1.48
N GLY A 94 20.72 -4.00 -1.92
CA GLY A 94 21.08 -4.37 -3.28
C GLY A 94 20.51 -5.74 -3.67
N SER A 95 19.59 -5.73 -4.62
CA SER A 95 19.40 -6.82 -5.57
C SER A 95 19.70 -6.28 -6.96
N SER A 96 21.00 -6.22 -7.28
CA SER A 96 21.46 -6.17 -8.66
C SER A 96 21.20 -7.54 -9.29
N SER A 97 20.14 -7.66 -10.07
CA SER A 97 20.10 -8.64 -11.17
C SER A 97 20.15 -7.84 -12.47
N GLY A 98 21.37 -7.57 -12.89
CA GLY A 98 21.64 -7.12 -14.24
C GLY A 98 21.19 -8.20 -15.23
N ASN A 99 20.51 -7.76 -16.29
CA ASN A 99 20.66 -8.36 -17.60
C ASN A 99 20.32 -7.31 -18.66
N ALA A 100 21.34 -6.49 -18.98
CA ALA A 100 21.40 -5.79 -20.25
C ALA A 100 22.11 -6.72 -21.24
N HIS A 101 21.34 -7.42 -22.07
CA HIS A 101 21.84 -7.94 -23.33
C HIS A 101 21.19 -7.15 -24.47
N HIS A 102 22.00 -6.27 -25.05
CA HIS A 102 21.78 -5.72 -26.38
C HIS A 102 21.70 -6.88 -27.38
N ASN A 103 20.70 -6.88 -28.25
CA ASN A 103 20.93 -7.30 -29.63
C ASN A 103 20.17 -6.41 -30.60
N SER A 104 20.97 -5.69 -31.38
CA SER A 104 20.62 -4.81 -32.48
C SER A 104 20.16 -5.64 -33.67
N GLY A 105 19.06 -5.26 -34.30
CA GLY A 105 18.79 -5.63 -35.69
C GLY A 105 17.39 -6.22 -35.94
N LYS A 106 16.48 -5.36 -36.41
CA LYS A 106 15.85 -5.43 -37.74
C LYS A 106 14.63 -4.51 -37.76
N GLN A 107 14.81 -3.35 -38.38
CA GLN A 107 13.72 -2.55 -38.93
C GLN A 107 13.03 -3.30 -40.08
N GLN A 108 11.73 -3.03 -40.22
CA GLN A 108 10.81 -3.26 -41.34
C GLN A 108 9.77 -4.36 -41.12
N ARG A 109 8.55 -3.95 -40.75
CA ARG A 109 7.39 -3.97 -41.66
C ARG A 109 6.21 -3.27 -40.99
N GLN A 110 5.90 -2.11 -41.53
CA GLN A 110 4.61 -1.42 -41.36
C GLN A 110 3.59 -2.12 -42.27
N ASP A 111 2.31 -1.97 -41.90
CA ASP A 111 1.10 -2.15 -42.71
C ASP A 111 0.24 -3.43 -42.55
N ARG A 112 -1.01 -3.14 -42.18
CA ARG A 112 -2.25 -3.95 -42.20
C ARG A 112 -2.49 -4.93 -41.06
N ARG A 113 -3.30 -4.47 -40.10
CA ARG A 113 -4.72 -4.89 -40.02
C ARG A 113 -5.42 -4.10 -38.91
N ASP A 114 -6.16 -3.09 -39.34
CA ASP A 114 -7.36 -2.68 -38.62
C ASP A 114 -8.33 -3.87 -38.54
N GLN A 115 -9.12 -3.86 -37.46
CA GLN A 115 -10.39 -4.54 -37.27
C GLN A 115 -10.39 -5.84 -36.42
N ALA A 116 -11.21 -5.73 -35.37
CA ALA A 116 -11.82 -6.79 -34.56
C ALA A 116 -11.01 -7.34 -33.38
N ASP A 117 -11.20 -6.72 -32.21
CA ASP A 117 -11.52 -7.48 -31.00
C ASP A 117 -12.27 -6.58 -29.99
N GLN A 118 -13.61 -6.62 -30.03
CA GLN A 118 -14.44 -6.11 -28.93
C GLN A 118 -14.67 -7.25 -27.92
N PRO A 119 -14.47 -7.02 -26.60
CA PRO A 119 -14.61 -8.06 -25.59
C PRO A 119 -16.07 -8.51 -25.39
N ALA A 120 -16.23 -9.81 -25.16
CA ALA A 120 -17.46 -10.62 -25.25
C ALA A 120 -18.57 -10.34 -24.20
N TYR A 121 -18.51 -9.26 -23.41
CA TYR A 121 -19.51 -9.01 -22.36
C TYR A 121 -20.67 -8.06 -22.77
N LYS A 122 -20.72 -7.60 -24.02
CA LYS A 122 -21.78 -6.73 -24.56
C LYS A 122 -22.76 -7.42 -25.53
N ARG A 123 -23.16 -8.66 -25.24
CA ARG A 123 -24.26 -9.34 -25.97
C ARG A 123 -25.25 -10.03 -25.02
N SER A 124 -26.21 -9.27 -24.50
CA SER A 124 -27.49 -9.72 -23.91
C SER A 124 -28.25 -8.49 -23.41
N ARG A 125 -29.54 -8.23 -23.59
CA ARG A 125 -30.67 -8.80 -24.34
C ARG A 125 -31.75 -7.69 -24.29
N TYR A 126 -32.38 -7.39 -25.42
CA TYR A 126 -33.81 -7.13 -25.51
C TYR A 126 -34.32 -7.93 -26.71
#